data_AF-K1ZA10-F1
#
_entry.id   AF-K1ZA10-F1
#
_cell.length_a   1.000
_cell.length_b   1.000
_cell.length_c   1.000
_cell.angle_alpha   90.00
_cell.angle_beta   90.00
_cell.angle_gamma   90.00
#
_symmetry.space_group_name_H-M   'P 1'
#
loop_
_entity.id
_entity.type
_entity.pdbx_description
1 polymer ?
#
loop_
_entity_poly.entity_id
_entity_poly.type
_entity_poly.pdbx_seq_one_letter_code
_entity_poly.pdbx_strand_id
1 'polypeptide(L)'
;MKSHSKQSSLYLFSILMLTLLIMGVLFIGQTYAFMDLDTGEIKTLDRIARSISIIQKNYYDPSRINPVKMLKEGLYALSNKVPEVLVSFPENENDLEFTIRVSDQSKKITFKNPNTLADIIQPAKQTFQFLAEKYRGDVEESEQEYAFISGMLKTLDPHSNILTPKVFAEFKTQTSGEYGGIGIVVGLKEEDLT
;
A
#
# COMPACT_ATOMS: atom_id res chain seq x y z
N MET A 1 -50.92 -50.14 1.21
CA MET A 1 -49.47 -50.28 0.89
C MET A 1 -48.93 -49.02 0.18
N LYS A 2 -49.05 -47.81 0.78
CA LYS A 2 -48.66 -46.53 0.12
C LYS A 2 -47.97 -45.50 1.05
N SER A 3 -47.62 -45.87 2.29
CA SER A 3 -47.02 -44.92 3.25
C SER A 3 -45.47 -44.93 3.25
N HIS A 4 -44.83 -46.07 2.92
CA HIS A 4 -43.37 -46.19 2.96
C HIS A 4 -42.60 -45.42 1.86
N SER A 5 -43.24 -45.09 0.72
CA SER A 5 -42.57 -44.37 -0.39
C SER A 5 -42.44 -42.86 -0.15
N LYS A 6 -43.31 -42.26 0.68
CA LYS A 6 -43.29 -40.81 0.93
C LYS A 6 -42.22 -40.43 1.96
N GLN A 7 -41.92 -41.33 2.91
CA GLN A 7 -40.87 -41.12 3.90
C GLN A 7 -39.47 -41.18 3.29
N SER A 8 -39.18 -42.13 2.39
CA SER A 8 -37.86 -42.23 1.76
C SER A 8 -37.50 -41.00 0.90
N SER A 9 -38.49 -40.44 0.20
CA SER A 9 -38.31 -39.18 -0.56
C SER A 9 -38.03 -37.98 0.36
N LEU A 10 -38.62 -37.95 1.56
CA LEU A 10 -38.38 -36.89 2.55
C LEU A 10 -36.96 -36.96 3.13
N TYR A 11 -36.46 -38.17 3.41
CA TYR A 11 -35.08 -38.36 3.88
C TYR A 11 -34.04 -37.99 2.82
N LEU A 12 -34.29 -38.33 1.54
CA LEU A 12 -33.40 -37.97 0.45
C LEU A 12 -33.28 -36.44 0.28
N PHE A 13 -34.40 -35.73 0.43
CA PHE A 13 -34.44 -34.27 0.36
C PHE A 13 -33.70 -33.63 1.54
N SER A 14 -33.85 -34.18 2.76
CA SER A 14 -33.12 -33.72 3.95
C SER A 14 -31.61 -33.91 3.83
N ILE A 15 -31.15 -35.04 3.28
CA ILE A 15 -29.72 -35.30 3.04
C ILE A 15 -29.16 -34.32 2.00
N LEU A 16 -29.90 -34.05 0.91
CA LEU A 16 -29.50 -33.09 -0.12
C LEU A 16 -29.38 -31.66 0.44
N MET A 17 -30.31 -31.25 1.30
CA MET A 17 -30.27 -29.93 1.96
C MET A 17 -29.06 -29.80 2.88
N LEU A 18 -28.74 -30.86 3.63
CA LEU A 18 -27.59 -30.88 4.54
C LEU A 18 -26.26 -30.83 3.77
N THR A 19 -26.15 -31.56 2.65
CA THR A 19 -24.92 -31.51 1.83
C THR A 19 -24.75 -30.14 1.16
N LEU A 20 -25.83 -29.50 0.71
CA LEU A 20 -25.80 -28.13 0.18
C LEU A 20 -25.35 -27.11 1.23
N LEU A 21 -25.81 -27.26 2.48
CA LEU A 21 -25.43 -26.38 3.58
C LEU A 21 -23.95 -26.54 3.94
N ILE A 22 -23.45 -27.78 3.99
CA ILE A 22 -22.03 -28.07 4.23
C ILE A 22 -21.16 -27.53 3.08
N MET A 23 -21.59 -27.70 1.83
CA MET A 23 -20.87 -27.18 0.66
C MET A 23 -20.85 -25.65 0.66
N GLY A 24 -21.95 -24.99 1.05
CA GLY A 24 -22.02 -23.54 1.22
C GLY A 24 -21.07 -23.01 2.29
N VAL A 25 -20.99 -23.67 3.46
CA VAL A 25 -20.04 -23.29 4.52
C VAL A 25 -18.60 -23.50 4.10
N LEU A 26 -18.30 -24.60 3.39
CA LEU A 26 -16.97 -24.86 2.81
C LEU A 26 -16.62 -23.83 1.72
N PHE A 27 -17.56 -23.44 0.89
CA PHE A 27 -17.35 -22.44 -0.16
C PHE A 27 -17.09 -21.05 0.43
N ILE A 28 -17.85 -20.68 1.46
CA ILE A 28 -17.63 -19.45 2.23
C ILE A 28 -16.26 -19.49 2.92
N GLY A 29 -15.90 -20.61 3.55
CA GLY A 29 -14.58 -20.82 4.14
C GLY A 29 -13.43 -20.72 3.14
N GLN A 30 -13.59 -21.26 1.92
CA GLN A 30 -12.62 -21.13 0.82
C GLN A 30 -12.50 -19.69 0.33
N THR A 31 -13.62 -18.93 0.25
CA THR A 31 -13.55 -17.50 -0.10
C THR A 31 -12.85 -16.67 0.98
N TYR A 32 -13.02 -17.00 2.26
CA TYR A 32 -12.31 -16.34 3.36
C TYR A 32 -10.85 -16.78 3.46
N ALA A 33 -10.55 -18.06 3.25
CA ALA A 33 -9.18 -18.57 3.24
C ALA A 33 -8.39 -18.08 2.01
N PHE A 34 -9.05 -17.80 0.89
CA PHE A 34 -8.44 -17.10 -0.25
C PHE A 34 -8.21 -15.60 0.04
N MET A 35 -8.99 -15.01 0.96
CA MET A 35 -8.75 -13.65 1.48
C MET A 35 -7.69 -13.59 2.57
N ASP A 36 -7.32 -14.71 3.18
CA ASP A 36 -6.16 -14.80 4.06
C ASP A 36 -4.92 -14.92 3.19
N LEU A 37 -4.45 -13.75 2.74
CA LEU A 37 -3.18 -13.62 2.06
C LEU A 37 -2.09 -14.18 2.98
N ASP A 38 -1.52 -15.30 2.58
CA ASP A 38 -0.24 -15.81 3.06
C ASP A 38 0.79 -14.66 3.08
N THR A 39 0.99 -14.06 4.26
CA THR A 39 1.67 -12.77 4.46
C THR A 39 2.98 -12.93 5.20
N GLY A 40 3.78 -13.91 4.79
CA GLY A 40 5.22 -13.89 5.01
C GLY A 40 5.95 -12.95 4.04
N GLU A 41 5.47 -12.82 2.80
CA GLU A 41 6.19 -12.12 1.71
C GLU A 41 5.78 -10.65 1.48
N ILE A 42 4.79 -10.10 2.18
CA ILE A 42 4.25 -8.77 1.83
C ILE A 42 3.93 -7.90 3.06
N LYS A 43 4.96 -7.50 3.81
CA LYS A 43 4.84 -6.31 4.70
C LYS A 43 4.78 -4.99 3.91
N THR A 44 5.12 -5.03 2.63
CA THR A 44 5.61 -3.87 1.88
C THR A 44 4.49 -3.23 1.05
N LEU A 45 3.66 -4.08 0.45
CA LEU A 45 2.39 -3.65 -0.13
C LEU A 45 1.41 -3.13 0.92
N ASP A 46 1.55 -3.54 2.18
CA ASP A 46 0.62 -3.18 3.25
C ASP A 46 0.60 -1.65 3.50
N ARG A 47 1.74 -0.95 3.42
CA ARG A 47 1.74 0.52 3.55
C ARG A 47 1.07 1.21 2.38
N ILE A 48 1.34 0.74 1.16
CA ILE A 48 0.77 1.30 -0.07
C ILE A 48 -0.75 1.07 -0.09
N ALA A 49 -1.19 -0.16 0.17
CA ALA A 49 -2.61 -0.53 0.22
C ALA A 49 -3.36 0.24 1.32
N ARG A 50 -2.77 0.39 2.52
CA ARG A 50 -3.35 1.21 3.58
C ARG A 50 -3.46 2.67 3.19
N SER A 51 -2.42 3.23 2.57
CA SER A 51 -2.43 4.62 2.10
C SER A 51 -3.53 4.85 1.05
N ILE A 52 -3.65 3.95 0.08
CA ILE A 52 -4.74 3.95 -0.91
C ILE A 52 -6.10 3.90 -0.22
N SER A 53 -6.27 3.02 0.78
CA SER A 53 -7.53 2.91 1.53
C SER A 53 -7.87 4.19 2.28
N ILE A 54 -6.89 4.83 2.90
CA ILE A 54 -7.07 6.11 3.61
C ILE A 54 -7.48 7.21 2.62
N ILE A 55 -6.80 7.32 1.47
CA ILE A 55 -7.14 8.31 0.44
C ILE A 55 -8.57 8.10 -0.04
N GLN A 56 -8.94 6.87 -0.41
CA GLN A 56 -10.28 6.57 -0.92
C GLN A 56 -11.39 6.88 0.09
N LYS A 57 -11.13 6.68 1.39
CA LYS A 57 -12.14 6.87 2.43
C LYS A 57 -12.22 8.30 2.96
N ASN A 58 -11.09 9.01 2.99
CA ASN A 58 -10.96 10.25 3.76
C ASN A 58 -10.62 11.47 2.92
N TYR A 59 -10.23 11.32 1.65
CA TYR A 59 -9.87 12.46 0.82
C TYR A 59 -11.11 13.26 0.40
N TYR A 60 -11.02 14.58 0.55
CA TYR A 60 -12.16 15.49 0.45
C TYR A 60 -12.67 15.68 -0.99
N ASP A 61 -11.77 15.64 -1.99
CA ASP A 61 -12.09 15.92 -3.39
C ASP A 61 -11.77 14.72 -4.31
N PRO A 62 -12.70 13.77 -4.48
CA PRO A 62 -12.47 12.57 -5.29
C PRO A 62 -12.12 12.87 -6.76
N SER A 63 -12.48 14.06 -7.28
CA SER A 63 -12.23 14.41 -8.68
C SER A 63 -10.73 14.56 -9.01
N ARG A 64 -9.90 14.79 -7.99
CA ARG A 64 -8.43 14.89 -8.14
C ARG A 64 -7.71 13.55 -8.18
N ILE A 65 -8.41 12.47 -7.86
CA ILE A 65 -7.83 11.14 -7.86
C ILE A 65 -7.68 10.68 -9.32
N ASN A 66 -6.43 10.53 -9.76
CA ASN A 66 -6.10 9.99 -11.07
C ASN A 66 -5.10 8.84 -10.91
N PRO A 67 -5.54 7.56 -11.03
CA PRO A 67 -4.69 6.42 -10.76
C PRO A 67 -3.43 6.34 -11.62
N VAL A 68 -3.54 6.68 -12.91
CA VAL A 68 -2.41 6.68 -13.85
C VAL A 68 -1.37 7.71 -13.45
N LYS A 69 -1.80 8.94 -13.20
CA LYS A 69 -0.91 10.03 -12.77
C LYS A 69 -0.26 9.72 -11.41
N MET A 70 -1.04 9.19 -10.47
CA MET A 70 -0.56 8.80 -9.14
C MET A 70 0.53 7.73 -9.21
N LEU A 71 0.29 6.66 -9.99
CA LEU A 71 1.29 5.61 -10.20
C LEU A 71 2.56 6.20 -10.84
N LYS A 72 2.41 7.02 -11.89
CA LYS A 72 3.53 7.64 -12.60
C LYS A 72 4.40 8.48 -11.67
N GLU A 73 3.79 9.40 -10.92
CA GLU A 73 4.51 10.26 -9.96
C GLU A 73 5.09 9.48 -8.78
N GLY A 74 4.41 8.44 -8.32
CA GLY A 74 4.96 7.50 -7.34
C GLY A 74 6.23 6.82 -7.82
N LEU A 75 6.21 6.29 -9.06
CA LEU A 75 7.35 5.62 -9.65
C LEU A 75 8.52 6.58 -9.94
N TYR A 76 8.25 7.82 -10.34
CA TYR A 76 9.28 8.84 -10.48
C TYR A 76 9.88 9.26 -9.13
N ALA A 77 9.06 9.41 -8.09
CA ALA A 77 9.57 9.68 -6.75
C ALA A 77 10.46 8.55 -6.23
N LEU A 78 10.12 7.29 -6.54
CA LEU A 78 10.96 6.13 -6.27
C LEU A 78 12.30 6.21 -7.02
N SER A 79 12.29 6.50 -8.33
CA SER A 79 13.51 6.65 -9.13
C SER A 79 14.41 7.79 -8.65
N ASN A 80 13.82 8.89 -8.18
CA ASN A 80 14.58 10.01 -7.58
C ASN A 80 15.21 9.62 -6.24
N LYS A 81 14.55 8.78 -5.44
CA LYS A 81 15.06 8.32 -4.14
C LYS A 81 16.13 7.23 -4.29
N VAL A 82 16.00 6.38 -5.31
CA VAL A 82 16.90 5.25 -5.58
C VAL A 82 17.53 5.44 -6.97
N PRO A 83 18.72 6.06 -7.07
CA PRO A 83 19.33 6.41 -8.36
C PRO A 83 19.59 5.22 -9.30
N GLU A 84 19.75 4.02 -8.75
CA GLU A 84 19.94 2.78 -9.52
C GLU A 84 18.65 2.27 -10.18
N VAL A 85 17.50 2.78 -9.75
CA VAL A 85 16.17 2.43 -10.26
C VAL A 85 15.75 3.49 -11.27
N LEU A 86 15.58 3.09 -12.53
CA LEU A 86 15.10 3.96 -13.60
C LEU A 86 13.73 3.50 -14.06
N VAL A 87 12.81 4.44 -14.23
CA VAL A 87 11.47 4.17 -14.75
C VAL A 87 11.27 4.95 -16.03
N SER A 88 10.92 4.24 -17.10
CA SER A 88 10.62 4.82 -18.40
C SER A 88 9.20 4.50 -18.81
N PHE A 89 8.47 5.52 -19.26
CA PHE A 89 7.16 5.39 -19.90
C PHE A 89 7.34 5.64 -21.40
N PRO A 90 6.72 4.86 -22.29
CA PRO A 90 6.70 5.15 -23.71
C PRO A 90 6.03 6.50 -23.98
N GLU A 91 6.38 7.15 -25.10
CA GLU A 91 5.84 8.47 -25.46
C GLU A 91 4.33 8.45 -25.77
N ASN A 92 3.78 7.28 -26.10
CA ASN A 92 2.35 7.11 -26.30
C ASN A 92 1.62 7.12 -24.95
N GLU A 93 0.84 8.18 -24.68
CA GLU A 93 0.06 8.34 -23.43
C GLU A 93 -0.96 7.21 -23.17
N ASN A 94 -1.36 6.46 -24.20
CA ASN A 94 -2.30 5.35 -24.08
C ASN A 94 -1.65 4.03 -23.68
N ASP A 95 -0.32 3.93 -23.74
CA ASP A 95 0.38 2.73 -23.36
C ASP A 95 0.51 2.74 -21.83
N LEU A 96 -0.40 2.00 -21.20
CA LEU A 96 -0.41 1.71 -19.78
C LEU A 96 0.71 0.73 -19.42
N GLU A 97 1.90 0.96 -19.93
CA GLU A 97 3.06 0.10 -19.80
C GLU A 97 4.24 0.96 -19.39
N PHE A 98 5.06 0.43 -18.49
CA PHE A 98 6.31 1.09 -18.12
C PHE A 98 7.40 0.05 -17.99
N THR A 99 8.63 0.50 -18.22
CA THR A 99 9.81 -0.33 -18.02
C THR A 99 10.52 0.18 -16.79
N ILE A 100 10.71 -0.72 -15.82
CA ILE A 100 11.59 -0.47 -14.69
C ILE A 100 12.93 -1.15 -14.95
N ARG A 101 14.02 -0.42 -14.74
CA ARG A 101 15.38 -0.91 -14.82
C ARG A 101 16.05 -0.77 -13.47
N VAL A 102 16.70 -1.83 -13.03
CA VAL A 102 17.52 -1.86 -11.81
C VAL A 102 18.88 -2.40 -12.24
N SER A 103 19.90 -1.55 -12.18
CA SER A 103 21.25 -1.86 -12.66
C SER A 103 21.26 -2.28 -14.15
N ASP A 104 21.54 -3.55 -14.45
CA ASP A 104 21.59 -4.12 -15.80
C ASP A 104 20.30 -4.86 -16.20
N GLN A 105 19.40 -5.10 -15.24
CA GLN A 105 18.17 -5.85 -15.44
C GLN A 105 16.99 -4.91 -15.69
N SER A 106 16.10 -5.27 -16.61
CA SER A 106 14.87 -4.51 -16.87
C SER A 106 13.65 -5.42 -16.88
N LYS A 107 12.53 -4.91 -16.36
CA LYS A 107 11.23 -5.56 -16.38
C LYS A 107 10.18 -4.62 -16.93
N LYS A 108 9.44 -5.08 -17.92
CA LYS A 108 8.26 -4.39 -18.44
C LYS A 108 7.05 -4.76 -17.59
N ILE A 109 6.29 -3.76 -17.14
CA ILE A 109 5.11 -3.90 -16.31
C ILE A 109 3.93 -3.22 -17.01
N THR A 110 2.78 -3.90 -17.04
CA THR A 110 1.55 -3.39 -17.65
C THR A 110 0.53 -3.04 -16.55
N PHE A 111 0.03 -1.82 -16.58
CA PHE A 111 -1.04 -1.31 -15.74
C PHE A 111 -2.41 -1.57 -16.39
N LYS A 112 -2.99 -2.73 -16.10
CA LYS A 112 -4.29 -3.12 -16.67
C LYS A 112 -5.44 -2.37 -16.00
N ASN A 113 -6.32 -1.77 -16.80
CA ASN A 113 -7.60 -1.18 -16.37
C ASN A 113 -7.48 -0.20 -15.18
N PRO A 114 -6.84 0.97 -15.36
CA PRO A 114 -6.55 1.93 -14.29
C PRO A 114 -7.78 2.76 -13.89
N ASN A 115 -8.89 2.10 -13.58
CA ASN A 115 -10.17 2.74 -13.32
C ASN A 115 -10.30 3.20 -11.88
N THR A 116 -9.64 2.50 -10.95
CA THR A 116 -9.74 2.72 -9.52
C THR A 116 -8.36 2.89 -8.90
N LEU A 117 -8.31 3.55 -7.74
CA LEU A 117 -7.05 3.72 -7.02
C LEU A 117 -6.45 2.37 -6.56
N ALA A 118 -7.30 1.36 -6.33
CA ALA A 118 -6.87 0.02 -5.97
C ALA A 118 -6.10 -0.68 -7.11
N ASP A 119 -6.34 -0.30 -8.36
CA ASP A 119 -5.65 -0.92 -9.50
C ASP A 119 -4.14 -0.63 -9.49
N ILE A 120 -3.68 0.41 -8.77
CA ILE A 120 -2.25 0.72 -8.55
C ILE A 120 -1.53 -0.41 -7.80
N ILE A 121 -2.24 -1.17 -6.96
CA ILE A 121 -1.66 -2.18 -6.07
C ILE A 121 -0.89 -3.25 -6.87
N GLN A 122 -1.43 -3.70 -8.00
CA GLN A 122 -0.80 -4.74 -8.81
C GLN A 122 0.52 -4.31 -9.47
N PRO A 123 0.58 -3.21 -10.26
CA PRO A 123 1.84 -2.73 -10.82
C PRO A 123 2.84 -2.30 -9.74
N ALA A 124 2.37 -1.74 -8.61
CA ALA A 124 3.23 -1.45 -7.47
C ALA A 124 3.83 -2.74 -6.89
N LYS A 125 3.02 -3.76 -6.62
CA LYS A 125 3.49 -5.08 -6.15
C LYS A 125 4.56 -5.65 -7.08
N GLN A 126 4.30 -5.67 -8.39
CA GLN A 126 5.25 -6.20 -9.37
C GLN A 126 6.57 -5.41 -9.42
N THR A 127 6.47 -4.09 -9.20
CA THR A 127 7.61 -3.18 -9.11
C THR A 127 8.44 -3.51 -7.87
N PHE A 128 7.85 -3.46 -6.68
CA PHE A 128 8.56 -3.70 -5.42
C PHE A 128 9.10 -5.13 -5.32
N GLN A 129 8.41 -6.13 -5.85
CA GLN A 129 8.96 -7.49 -5.97
C GLN A 129 10.23 -7.53 -6.83
N PHE A 130 10.25 -6.80 -7.95
CA PHE A 130 11.43 -6.72 -8.81
C PHE A 130 12.58 -5.95 -8.14
N LEU A 131 12.27 -4.86 -7.42
CA LEU A 131 13.28 -4.16 -6.60
C LEU A 131 13.84 -5.09 -5.53
N ALA A 132 13.01 -5.75 -4.72
CA ALA A 132 13.47 -6.65 -3.66
C ALA A 132 14.38 -7.76 -4.22
N GLU A 133 14.07 -8.28 -5.42
CA GLU A 133 14.89 -9.31 -6.04
C GLU A 133 16.24 -8.78 -6.55
N LYS A 134 16.28 -7.60 -7.18
CA LYS A 134 17.44 -7.12 -7.96
C LYS A 134 18.25 -6.01 -7.29
N TYR A 135 17.64 -5.22 -6.43
CA TYR A 135 18.29 -4.10 -5.77
C TYR A 135 19.24 -4.60 -4.68
N ARG A 136 20.46 -4.08 -4.67
CA ARG A 136 21.53 -4.43 -3.71
C ARG A 136 22.19 -3.19 -3.10
N GLY A 137 21.56 -2.03 -3.24
CA GLY A 137 22.05 -0.78 -2.66
C GLY A 137 21.57 -0.58 -1.22
N ASP A 138 21.87 0.61 -0.70
CA ASP A 138 21.75 0.92 0.73
C ASP A 138 20.40 1.55 1.12
N VAL A 139 19.48 1.78 0.17
CA VAL A 139 18.18 2.38 0.50
C VAL A 139 17.26 1.31 1.05
N GLU A 140 16.91 1.44 2.33
CA GLU A 140 15.97 0.58 3.03
C GLU A 140 14.61 0.49 2.32
N GLU A 141 14.01 -0.70 2.30
CA GLU A 141 12.73 -0.96 1.63
C GLU A 141 11.62 -0.01 2.09
N SER A 142 11.57 0.29 3.40
CA SER A 142 10.60 1.23 3.95
C SER A 142 10.76 2.65 3.37
N GLU A 143 11.99 3.10 3.11
CA GLU A 143 12.22 4.41 2.50
C GLU A 143 11.79 4.44 1.03
N GLN A 144 11.95 3.34 0.32
CA GLN A 144 11.48 3.18 -1.06
C GLN A 144 9.95 3.31 -1.12
N GLU A 145 9.24 2.64 -0.19
CA GLU A 145 7.78 2.74 -0.06
C GLU A 145 7.33 4.16 0.26
N TYR A 146 7.96 4.82 1.25
CA TYR A 146 7.61 6.18 1.62
C TYR A 146 7.84 7.18 0.48
N ALA A 147 8.90 7.01 -0.32
CA ALA A 147 9.15 7.83 -1.49
C ALA A 147 8.06 7.63 -2.56
N PHE A 148 7.70 6.37 -2.84
CA PHE A 148 6.63 6.04 -3.78
C PHE A 148 5.28 6.63 -3.35
N ILE A 149 4.89 6.43 -2.09
CA ILE A 149 3.62 6.96 -1.55
C ILE A 149 3.63 8.50 -1.55
N SER A 150 4.75 9.13 -1.20
CA SER A 150 4.88 10.59 -1.27
C SER A 150 4.67 11.10 -2.70
N GLY A 151 5.25 10.43 -3.71
CA GLY A 151 5.02 10.77 -5.12
C GLY A 151 3.54 10.65 -5.53
N MET A 152 2.85 9.59 -5.10
CA MET A 152 1.40 9.45 -5.33
C MET A 152 0.60 10.59 -4.69
N LEU A 153 0.93 10.99 -3.46
CA LEU A 153 0.19 12.01 -2.72
C LEU A 153 0.35 13.42 -3.31
N LYS A 154 1.52 13.73 -3.87
CA LYS A 154 1.79 15.02 -4.55
C LYS A 154 0.83 15.31 -5.70
N THR A 155 0.19 14.30 -6.28
CA THR A 155 -0.77 14.51 -7.37
C THR A 155 -2.13 14.97 -6.88
N LEU A 156 -2.46 14.69 -5.61
CA LEU A 156 -3.74 15.06 -5.01
C LEU A 156 -3.76 16.56 -4.73
N ASP A 157 -2.78 17.03 -3.95
CA ASP A 157 -2.56 18.43 -3.65
C ASP A 157 -1.12 18.66 -3.10
N PRO A 158 -0.61 19.91 -3.06
CA PRO A 158 0.75 20.22 -2.58
C PRO A 158 0.98 20.03 -1.07
N HIS A 159 -0.07 19.91 -0.28
CA HIS A 159 -0.03 19.79 1.19
C HIS A 159 -0.28 18.36 1.68
N SER A 160 -0.77 17.46 0.81
CA SER A 160 -0.91 16.03 1.05
C SER A 160 0.45 15.38 1.16
N ASN A 161 0.83 15.01 2.39
CA ASN A 161 2.12 14.41 2.69
C ASN A 161 1.96 13.18 3.59
N ILE A 162 2.86 12.21 3.42
CA ILE A 162 3.01 11.07 4.32
C ILE A 162 4.14 11.35 5.31
N LEU A 163 3.92 11.06 6.58
CA LEU A 163 4.95 11.19 7.62
C LEU A 163 5.57 9.83 7.90
N THR A 164 6.90 9.76 7.82
CA THR A 164 7.64 8.59 8.29
C THR A 164 7.55 8.50 9.81
N PRO A 165 7.78 7.33 10.44
CA PRO A 165 7.64 7.18 11.89
C PRO A 165 8.57 8.13 12.65
N LYS A 166 9.77 8.37 12.12
CA LYS A 166 10.74 9.32 12.66
C LYS A 166 10.21 10.76 12.64
N VAL A 167 9.74 11.21 11.48
CA VAL A 167 9.20 12.58 11.32
C VAL A 167 7.94 12.76 12.16
N PHE A 168 7.08 11.73 12.23
CA PHE A 168 5.89 11.76 13.07
C PHE A 168 6.23 11.84 14.56
N ALA A 169 7.25 11.11 15.04
CA ALA A 169 7.69 11.19 16.43
C ALA A 169 8.24 12.57 16.79
N GLU A 170 9.02 13.17 15.89
CA GLU A 170 9.52 14.53 16.06
C GLU A 170 8.38 15.56 16.07
N PHE A 171 7.46 15.46 15.12
CA PHE A 171 6.27 16.32 15.05
C PHE A 171 5.40 16.19 16.32
N LYS A 172 5.22 14.96 16.83
CA LYS A 172 4.51 14.72 18.08
C LYS A 172 5.22 15.37 19.27
N THR A 173 6.55 15.31 19.32
CA THR A 173 7.34 15.92 20.40
C THR A 173 7.20 17.45 20.38
N GLN A 174 7.32 18.05 19.19
CA GLN A 174 7.14 19.50 18.98
C GLN A 174 5.72 19.97 19.37
N THR A 175 4.69 19.21 19.02
CA THR A 175 3.28 19.55 19.30
C THR A 175 2.87 19.28 20.74
N SER A 176 3.45 18.26 21.38
CA SER A 176 3.15 17.91 22.77
C SER A 176 3.92 18.78 23.77
N GLY A 177 4.91 19.57 23.31
CA GLY A 177 5.71 20.44 24.16
C GLY A 177 6.66 19.69 25.10
N GLU A 178 6.83 18.38 24.92
CA GLU A 178 7.82 17.57 25.65
C GLU A 178 9.21 17.82 25.07
N TYR A 179 9.74 19.03 25.26
CA TYR A 179 11.18 19.26 25.12
C TYR A 179 11.84 18.38 26.18
N GLY A 180 12.49 17.28 25.76
CA GLY A 180 13.47 16.56 26.56
C GLY A 180 14.72 17.43 26.78
N GLY A 181 14.53 18.65 27.29
CA GLY A 181 15.56 19.63 27.54
C GLY A 181 16.17 19.36 28.90
N ILE A 182 17.49 19.20 28.92
CA ILE A 182 18.28 19.46 30.11
C ILE A 182 17.94 20.90 30.51
N GLY A 183 17.22 21.07 31.62
CA GLY A 183 16.78 22.37 32.12
C GLY A 183 17.96 23.22 32.57
N ILE A 184 18.75 23.75 31.64
CA ILE A 184 19.77 24.74 31.94
C ILE A 184 19.05 26.09 32.05
N VAL A 185 18.72 26.45 33.27
CA VAL A 185 18.41 27.84 33.62
C VAL A 185 19.73 28.59 33.62
N VAL A 186 19.97 29.41 32.58
CA VAL A 186 21.08 30.36 32.60
C VAL A 186 20.67 31.52 33.50
N GLY A 187 21.01 31.43 34.78
CA GLY A 187 20.97 32.56 35.70
C GLY A 187 22.18 33.44 35.44
N LEU A 188 21.96 34.70 35.06
CA LEU A 188 23.01 35.72 35.11
C LEU A 188 23.42 35.87 36.58
N LYS A 189 24.58 35.34 36.93
CA LYS A 189 25.21 35.67 38.19
C LYS A 189 25.97 36.97 37.96
N GLU A 190 25.47 38.05 38.54
CA GLU A 190 26.22 39.30 38.63
C GLU A 190 27.51 38.99 39.40
N GLU A 191 28.63 38.91 38.67
CA GLU A 191 29.95 39.03 39.26
C GLU A 191 30.24 40.51 39.45
N ASP A 192 30.50 40.86 40.70
CA ASP A 192 30.84 42.17 41.24
C ASP A 192 31.40 43.19 40.23
N LEU A 193 30.65 44.28 40.07
CA LEU A 193 31.27 45.59 39.90
C LEU A 193 31.29 46.29 41.26
N THR A 194 32.23 45.93 42.13
CA THR A 194 33.08 46.85 42.94
C THR A 194 33.99 46.09 43.90
#